data_AF-A0A7J4VG97-F1
#
_entry.id   AF-A0A7J4VG97-F1
#
_cell.length_a   1.000
_cell.length_b   1.000
_cell.length_c   1.000
_cell.angle_alpha   90.00
_cell.angle_beta   90.00
_cell.angle_gamma   90.00
#
_symmetry.space_group_name_H-M   'P 1'
#
loop_
_entity.id
_entity.type
_entity.pdbx_description
1 polymer ?
#
loop_
_entity_poly.entity_id
_entity_poly.type
_entity_poly.pdbx_seq_one_letter_code
_entity_poly.pdbx_strand_id
1 'polypeptide(L)'
;MQGLLYFVGSEKSILEIMKNQLFFGDCLEILEKYLVPQNPDGFIDLVYIDPPFNSKRDYNVLFESADLNDSTAQKQAFADTWSNISYMDELDRIQDLNIDLYDFLKTLEKVKTPRSAVAYLTTMALRIIYIHKVLKSTGSFYLHCDPTMSHYLKIVCDMVFGHGNFRNEITWERTKSLKTSQFKDRKFGVNTDIILFYTRSNEYTFNSEQIKRQYTPEDIAERYPYKDAKGFYAKSPLFRSLSMGERPNLCYEYKGVSSPNRAGWKVSKPKLIEIDERGDLGWSSSGIPFRKFRPEQTKGFLISNLWTDIESTGGNERLGYPTQKPEALMERIIKASSNEGDLVADFFCGCGTTIAAAQRLGRKWLGVDISHLAVKLIMDRVLKPWEDNPSRQKEIRNSIEVTGIPRDIDGAKELARNTARGRFTFQDWIIEFMLGGVSNQKKSGDGGYDGYITFRGLGGHKGVILIEVKSGNVGVKNIREFIQVVEKQRADMGVFVCFRDQYSSGMASEARQAGYYQQDVYKDKYQKIRVMTVEDLLDGYELTYPKMLVTTFKSATDKLIKPIEHGNLFEE
;
A
#
# COMPACT_ATOMS: atom_id res chain seq x y z
N MET A 1 -8.47 1.47 28.63
CA MET A 1 -7.72 0.98 27.46
C MET A 1 -7.26 -0.48 27.67
N GLN A 2 -8.18 -1.41 27.93
CA GLN A 2 -7.84 -2.81 28.27
C GLN A 2 -8.70 -3.86 27.52
N GLY A 3 -9.54 -3.45 26.57
CA GLY A 3 -10.60 -4.30 26.01
C GLY A 3 -10.37 -4.90 24.61
N LEU A 4 -9.34 -4.48 23.86
CA LEU A 4 -9.11 -4.97 22.49
C LEU A 4 -8.06 -6.09 22.37
N LEU A 5 -7.38 -6.45 23.46
CA LEU A 5 -6.23 -7.37 23.45
C LEU A 5 -6.53 -8.81 23.90
N TYR A 6 -7.79 -9.16 24.18
CA TYR A 6 -8.14 -10.52 24.66
C TYR A 6 -8.06 -11.63 23.60
N PHE A 7 -7.71 -11.31 22.35
CA PHE A 7 -7.61 -12.29 21.25
C PHE A 7 -6.22 -12.83 20.95
N VAL A 8 -5.22 -12.50 21.77
CA VAL A 8 -3.86 -13.02 21.57
C VAL A 8 -3.56 -14.09 22.61
N GLY A 9 -3.72 -15.35 22.22
CA GLY A 9 -3.19 -16.50 22.94
C GLY A 9 -1.65 -16.48 23.02
N SER A 10 -1.14 -17.27 23.95
CA SER A 10 0.27 -17.53 24.31
C SER A 10 1.26 -17.58 23.14
N GLU A 11 2.52 -17.19 23.42
CA GLU A 11 3.75 -17.32 22.59
C GLU A 11 3.56 -18.05 21.25
N LYS A 12 3.46 -17.27 20.16
CA LYS A 12 3.48 -17.82 18.81
C LYS A 12 4.91 -18.11 18.37
N SER A 13 5.11 -19.29 17.78
CA SER A 13 6.42 -19.64 17.20
C SER A 13 6.76 -18.73 16.00
N ILE A 14 8.05 -18.53 15.70
CA ILE A 14 8.52 -17.79 14.50
C ILE A 14 7.86 -18.33 13.22
N LEU A 15 7.53 -19.63 13.18
CA LEU A 15 6.84 -20.29 12.06
C LEU A 15 5.38 -19.81 11.88
N GLU A 16 4.69 -19.38 12.94
CA GLU A 16 3.34 -18.79 12.85
C GLU A 16 3.37 -17.33 12.38
N ILE A 17 4.48 -16.62 12.63
CA ILE A 17 4.73 -15.25 12.15
C ILE A 17 5.09 -15.24 10.65
N MET A 18 5.51 -16.39 10.10
CA MET A 18 5.75 -16.57 8.65
C MET A 18 4.48 -16.77 7.81
N LYS A 19 3.28 -16.72 8.42
CA LYS A 19 2.02 -16.61 7.68
C LYS A 19 1.80 -15.16 7.25
N ASN A 20 0.96 -14.96 6.25
CA ASN A 20 0.54 -13.61 5.87
C ASN A 20 -0.40 -13.07 6.94
N GLN A 21 -0.14 -11.88 7.46
CA GLN A 21 -0.87 -11.32 8.60
C GLN A 21 -1.47 -9.95 8.27
N LEU A 22 -2.69 -9.72 8.72
CA LEU A 22 -3.39 -8.45 8.58
C LEU A 22 -3.96 -8.05 9.94
N PHE A 23 -3.52 -6.93 10.50
CA PHE A 23 -4.01 -6.44 11.78
C PHE A 23 -4.93 -5.25 11.57
N PHE A 24 -6.08 -5.31 12.20
CA PHE A 24 -6.96 -4.18 12.41
C PHE A 24 -6.66 -3.53 13.76
N GLY A 25 -6.28 -2.25 13.73
CA GLY A 25 -6.02 -1.47 14.93
C GLY A 25 -4.98 -0.39 14.73
N ASP A 26 -4.67 0.34 15.81
CA ASP A 26 -3.61 1.33 15.79
C ASP A 26 -2.23 0.64 15.70
N CYS A 27 -1.42 1.09 14.75
CA CYS A 27 -0.13 0.46 14.46
C CYS A 27 0.87 0.58 15.61
N LEU A 28 0.81 1.64 16.41
CA LEU A 28 1.69 1.78 17.56
C LEU A 28 1.34 0.73 18.62
N GLU A 29 0.05 0.51 18.91
CA GLU A 29 -0.36 -0.53 19.86
C GLU A 29 0.08 -1.93 19.40
N ILE A 30 -0.11 -2.25 18.12
CA ILE A 30 0.27 -3.56 17.56
C ILE A 30 1.78 -3.74 17.59
N LEU A 31 2.56 -2.72 17.21
CA LEU A 31 4.00 -2.76 17.27
C LEU A 31 4.50 -2.96 18.71
N GLU A 32 4.05 -2.13 19.64
CA GLU A 32 4.54 -2.08 21.02
C GLU A 32 4.10 -3.27 21.86
N LYS A 33 2.82 -3.64 21.80
CA LYS A 33 2.23 -4.62 22.72
C LYS A 33 2.27 -6.04 22.17
N TYR A 34 2.43 -6.20 20.86
CA TYR A 34 2.34 -7.50 20.21
C TYR A 34 3.62 -7.87 19.45
N LEU A 35 4.05 -7.06 18.47
CA LEU A 35 5.16 -7.46 17.58
C LEU A 35 6.53 -7.41 18.26
N VAL A 36 6.86 -6.31 18.95
CA VAL A 36 8.17 -6.14 19.61
C VAL A 36 8.39 -7.12 20.77
N PRO A 37 7.43 -7.35 21.70
CA PRO A 37 7.64 -8.30 22.80
C PRO A 37 7.90 -9.72 22.33
N GLN A 38 7.31 -10.12 21.19
CA GLN A 38 7.50 -11.45 20.60
C GLN A 38 8.77 -11.56 19.77
N ASN A 39 9.32 -10.44 19.27
CA ASN A 39 10.44 -10.41 18.34
C ASN A 39 11.43 -9.29 18.70
N PRO A 40 12.10 -9.37 19.86
CA PRO A 40 12.96 -8.29 20.36
C PRO A 40 14.15 -7.98 19.45
N ASP A 41 14.62 -8.96 18.66
CA ASP A 41 15.79 -8.84 17.78
C ASP A 41 15.45 -8.38 16.35
N GLY A 42 14.18 -8.11 16.06
CA GLY A 42 13.69 -7.76 14.73
C GLY A 42 13.56 -8.96 13.79
N PHE A 43 12.53 -8.93 12.93
CA PHE A 43 12.12 -10.08 12.12
C PHE A 43 11.60 -9.69 10.73
N ILE A 44 11.49 -8.39 10.43
CA ILE A 44 10.98 -7.85 9.17
C ILE A 44 12.14 -7.45 8.25
N ASP A 45 12.09 -7.88 6.98
CA ASP A 45 13.11 -7.61 5.98
C ASP A 45 12.93 -6.25 5.29
N LEU A 46 11.67 -5.83 5.09
CA LEU A 46 11.35 -4.57 4.43
C LEU A 46 10.11 -3.95 5.05
N VAL A 47 10.22 -2.68 5.43
CA VAL A 47 9.07 -1.85 5.82
C VAL A 47 8.91 -0.71 4.83
N TYR A 48 7.72 -0.56 4.26
CA TYR A 48 7.30 0.65 3.55
C TYR A 48 6.17 1.30 4.34
N ILE A 49 6.23 2.61 4.54
CA ILE A 49 5.12 3.36 5.12
C ILE A 49 4.80 4.62 4.28
N ASP A 50 3.51 4.88 4.16
CA ASP A 50 2.91 6.04 3.53
C ASP A 50 1.94 6.71 4.51
N PRO A 51 2.46 7.34 5.57
CA PRO A 51 1.62 7.96 6.59
C PRO A 51 0.81 9.14 6.01
N PRO A 52 -0.31 9.51 6.64
CA PRO A 52 -1.12 10.64 6.18
C PRO A 52 -0.30 11.94 6.18
N PHE A 53 -0.33 12.69 5.08
CA PHE A 53 0.42 13.93 4.95
C PHE A 53 -0.15 15.04 5.85
N ASN A 54 0.72 15.83 6.48
CA ASN A 54 0.33 17.00 7.29
C ASN A 54 0.05 18.24 6.42
N SER A 55 -0.68 18.03 5.33
CA SER A 55 -1.04 19.05 4.36
C SER A 55 -2.47 19.49 4.67
N LYS A 56 -2.64 20.73 5.16
CA LYS A 56 -3.97 21.32 5.45
C LYS A 56 -4.93 21.30 4.24
N ARG A 57 -4.41 21.08 3.02
CA ARG A 57 -5.16 20.98 1.77
C ARG A 57 -5.51 19.54 1.39
N ASP A 58 -4.66 18.55 1.63
CA ASP A 58 -4.92 17.17 1.19
C ASP A 58 -6.04 16.52 1.99
N TYR A 59 -6.25 16.86 3.26
CA TYR A 59 -7.45 16.42 3.98
C TYR A 59 -8.75 16.85 3.27
N ASN A 60 -8.79 18.07 2.71
CA ASN A 60 -9.97 18.56 1.98
C ASN A 60 -10.12 17.90 0.60
N VAL A 61 -9.01 17.63 -0.10
CA VAL A 61 -8.99 17.11 -1.48
C VAL A 61 -9.09 15.58 -1.55
N LEU A 62 -8.61 14.85 -0.54
CA LEU A 62 -8.67 13.38 -0.42
C LEU A 62 -10.07 12.81 -0.63
N PHE A 63 -11.11 13.60 -0.36
CA PHE A 63 -12.50 13.15 -0.45
C PHE A 63 -13.41 14.07 -1.27
N GLU A 64 -12.85 15.08 -1.98
CA GLU A 64 -13.61 15.85 -3.00
C GLU A 64 -13.72 15.09 -4.34
N SER A 65 -12.84 14.11 -4.58
CA SER A 65 -12.75 13.43 -5.89
C SER A 65 -13.60 12.16 -6.02
N ALA A 66 -14.22 11.71 -4.93
CA ALA A 66 -15.34 10.79 -5.01
C ALA A 66 -16.61 11.63 -4.88
N ASP A 67 -17.55 11.42 -5.79
CA ASP A 67 -18.85 12.09 -5.91
C ASP A 67 -19.79 11.69 -4.73
N LEU A 68 -19.28 11.88 -3.51
CA LEU A 68 -19.80 11.50 -2.19
C LEU A 68 -19.89 12.78 -1.35
N ASN A 69 -21.10 13.33 -1.26
CA ASN A 69 -21.41 14.53 -0.46
C ASN A 69 -21.21 14.34 1.07
N ASP A 70 -20.67 13.21 1.52
CA ASP A 70 -20.38 12.95 2.94
C ASP A 70 -18.87 12.84 3.24
N SER A 71 -18.07 13.47 2.39
CA SER A 71 -16.62 13.62 2.52
C SER A 71 -16.19 14.19 3.87
N THR A 72 -17.05 14.97 4.52
CA THR A 72 -16.76 15.70 5.77
C THR A 72 -16.66 14.77 6.97
N ALA A 73 -17.45 13.69 7.03
CA ALA A 73 -17.42 12.76 8.15
C ALA A 73 -16.09 11.97 8.17
N GLN A 74 -15.69 11.31 7.09
CA GLN A 74 -14.42 10.58 7.05
C GLN A 74 -13.20 11.50 7.23
N LYS A 75 -13.24 12.73 6.70
CA LYS A 75 -12.27 13.81 6.98
C LYS A 75 -12.13 14.08 8.48
N GLN A 76 -13.26 14.17 9.17
CA GLN A 76 -13.31 14.43 10.61
C GLN A 76 -12.80 13.23 11.41
N ALA A 77 -13.16 11.98 11.05
CA ALA A 77 -12.70 10.78 11.77
C ALA A 77 -11.18 10.58 11.68
N PHE A 78 -10.58 10.85 10.51
CA PHE A 78 -9.13 10.75 10.33
C PHE A 78 -8.41 11.90 11.05
N ALA A 79 -8.93 13.14 10.98
CA ALA A 79 -8.38 14.26 11.73
C ALA A 79 -8.57 14.08 13.25
N ASP A 80 -9.69 13.50 13.70
CA ASP A 80 -10.06 13.28 15.10
C ASP A 80 -9.29 12.14 15.75
N THR A 81 -8.83 11.15 14.97
CA THR A 81 -7.95 10.07 15.48
C THR A 81 -6.60 10.62 15.92
N TRP A 82 -6.06 11.61 15.19
CA TRP A 82 -4.75 12.20 15.48
C TRP A 82 -4.84 13.51 16.29
N SER A 83 -6.02 14.12 16.41
CA SER A 83 -6.24 15.32 17.23
C SER A 83 -6.70 15.02 18.66
N ASN A 84 -7.27 13.83 18.93
CA ASN A 84 -7.66 13.40 20.28
C ASN A 84 -6.55 12.69 21.07
N ILE A 85 -5.38 12.47 20.48
CA ILE A 85 -4.21 11.96 21.21
C ILE A 85 -3.59 13.14 21.96
N SER A 86 -3.51 13.04 23.29
CA SER A 86 -2.60 13.86 24.08
C SER A 86 -1.18 13.50 23.64
N TYR A 87 -0.64 14.20 22.64
CA TYR A 87 0.71 13.95 22.16
C TYR A 87 1.75 14.16 23.27
N MET A 88 1.38 14.82 24.38
CA MET A 88 2.19 14.92 25.58
C MET A 88 2.51 13.54 26.17
N ASP A 89 1.54 12.63 26.22
CA ASP A 89 1.73 11.28 26.74
C ASP A 89 2.70 10.49 25.84
N GLU A 90 2.62 10.68 24.52
CA GLU A 90 3.58 10.09 23.58
C GLU A 90 4.97 10.72 23.70
N LEU A 91 5.04 12.02 23.97
CA LEU A 91 6.28 12.76 24.15
C LEU A 91 7.02 12.29 25.41
N ASP A 92 6.31 12.11 26.53
CA ASP A 92 6.85 11.55 27.76
C ASP A 92 7.41 10.14 27.53
N ARG A 93 6.73 9.32 26.72
CA ARG A 93 7.24 7.99 26.34
C ARG A 93 8.49 8.06 25.46
N ILE A 94 8.60 9.05 24.58
CA ILE A 94 9.81 9.26 23.77
C ILE A 94 10.98 9.64 24.69
N GLN A 95 10.75 10.40 25.76
CA GLN A 95 11.79 10.75 26.73
C GLN A 95 12.51 9.51 27.29
N ASP A 96 11.74 8.47 27.63
CA ASP A 96 12.27 7.21 28.16
C ASP A 96 12.97 6.36 27.08
N LEU A 97 12.58 6.50 25.81
CA LEU A 97 13.08 5.69 24.69
C LEU A 97 14.28 6.31 23.97
N ASN A 98 14.30 7.63 23.82
CA ASN A 98 15.32 8.40 23.10
C ASN A 98 15.29 9.88 23.54
N ILE A 99 16.17 10.22 24.49
CA ILE A 99 16.24 11.56 25.09
C ILE A 99 16.58 12.66 24.07
N ASP A 100 17.46 12.39 23.10
CA ASP A 100 17.85 13.37 22.09
C ASP A 100 16.67 13.71 21.16
N LEU A 101 15.88 12.70 20.78
CA LEU A 101 14.67 12.88 19.98
C LEU A 101 13.60 13.64 20.76
N TYR A 102 13.43 13.35 22.05
CA TYR A 102 12.56 14.12 22.94
C TYR A 102 12.97 15.59 22.99
N ASP A 103 14.26 15.88 23.20
CA ASP A 103 14.79 17.24 23.28
C ASP A 103 14.62 18.00 21.95
N PHE A 104 14.79 17.32 20.82
CA PHE A 104 14.50 17.88 19.50
C PHE A 104 13.02 18.26 19.35
N LEU A 105 12.10 17.34 19.65
CA LEU A 105 10.65 17.59 19.55
C LEU A 105 10.21 18.71 20.52
N LYS A 106 10.72 18.72 21.75
CA LYS A 106 10.50 19.81 22.72
C LYS A 106 11.07 21.14 22.25
N THR A 107 12.19 21.13 21.53
CA THR A 107 12.73 22.34 20.93
C THR A 107 11.83 22.87 19.81
N LEU A 108 11.23 21.98 19.01
CA LEU A 108 10.25 22.36 18.00
C LEU A 108 9.02 23.06 18.60
N GLU A 109 8.58 22.69 19.81
CA GLU A 109 7.51 23.41 20.54
C GLU A 109 7.91 24.85 20.93
N LYS A 110 9.19 25.06 21.20
CA LYS A 110 9.73 26.37 21.65
C LYS A 110 10.00 27.32 20.48
N VAL A 111 10.24 26.80 19.29
CA VAL A 111 10.38 27.61 18.07
C VAL A 111 9.03 27.80 17.39
N LYS A 112 8.92 28.70 16.41
CA LYS A 112 7.65 29.06 15.71
C LYS A 112 7.05 27.93 14.84
N THR A 113 7.28 26.67 15.17
CA THR A 113 6.69 25.52 14.49
C THR A 113 5.22 25.38 14.89
N PRO A 114 4.29 25.11 13.94
CA PRO A 114 2.90 24.88 14.27
C PRO A 114 2.71 23.70 15.23
N ARG A 115 1.85 23.84 16.25
CA ARG A 115 1.54 22.75 17.20
C ARG A 115 1.08 21.47 16.51
N SER A 116 0.31 21.59 15.43
CA SER A 116 -0.14 20.43 14.63
C SER A 116 1.02 19.69 13.96
N ALA A 117 2.09 20.38 13.59
CA ALA A 117 3.30 19.76 13.05
C ALA A 117 4.09 19.05 14.14
N VAL A 118 4.21 19.64 15.32
CA VAL A 118 4.88 18.99 16.45
C VAL A 118 4.12 17.74 16.89
N ALA A 119 2.80 17.83 17.05
CA ALA A 119 1.96 16.67 17.39
C ALA A 119 2.14 15.53 16.37
N TYR A 120 2.03 15.85 15.06
CA TYR A 120 2.28 14.88 13.99
C TYR A 120 3.66 14.23 14.08
N LEU A 121 4.71 15.03 14.29
CA LEU A 121 6.08 14.53 14.39
C LEU A 121 6.29 13.64 15.61
N THR A 122 5.74 14.01 16.77
CA THR A 122 5.77 13.18 17.98
C THR A 122 5.11 11.83 17.74
N THR A 123 3.92 11.83 17.13
CA THR A 123 3.16 10.62 16.88
C THR A 123 3.84 9.70 15.85
N MET A 124 4.49 10.29 14.83
CA MET A 124 5.32 9.55 13.88
C MET A 124 6.64 9.06 14.48
N ALA A 125 7.32 9.87 15.30
CA ALA A 125 8.59 9.53 15.93
C ALA A 125 8.47 8.25 16.77
N LEU A 126 7.43 8.15 17.59
CA LEU A 126 7.20 6.98 18.42
C LEU A 126 6.95 5.72 17.57
N ARG A 127 6.18 5.83 16.48
CA ARG A 127 5.97 4.73 15.52
C ARG A 127 7.27 4.32 14.83
N ILE A 128 8.07 5.29 14.39
CA ILE A 128 9.36 5.04 13.72
C ILE A 128 10.34 4.34 14.69
N ILE A 129 10.37 4.68 15.98
CA ILE A 129 11.16 3.97 17.00
C ILE A 129 10.78 2.48 17.04
N TYR A 130 9.49 2.17 17.10
CA TYR A 130 9.03 0.79 17.17
C TYR A 130 9.19 0.03 15.84
N ILE A 131 8.99 0.70 14.69
CA ILE A 131 9.29 0.15 13.37
C ILE A 131 10.78 -0.23 13.26
N HIS A 132 11.67 0.63 13.77
CA HIS A 132 13.10 0.35 13.81
C HIS A 132 13.44 -0.89 14.66
N LYS A 133 12.69 -1.16 15.74
CA LYS A 133 12.86 -2.36 16.58
C LYS A 133 12.46 -3.66 15.89
N VAL A 134 11.45 -3.64 15.01
CA VAL A 134 10.96 -4.85 14.32
C VAL A 134 11.73 -5.19 13.04
N LEU A 135 12.57 -4.28 12.53
CA LEU A 135 13.45 -4.53 11.38
C LEU A 135 14.61 -5.45 11.76
N LYS A 136 14.90 -6.44 10.91
CA LYS A 136 16.15 -7.20 10.98
C LYS A 136 17.35 -6.27 10.79
N SER A 137 18.54 -6.68 11.26
CA SER A 137 19.79 -5.95 10.99
C SER A 137 20.05 -5.70 9.50
N THR A 138 19.59 -6.60 8.64
CA THR A 138 19.65 -6.52 7.16
C THR A 138 18.48 -5.76 6.52
N GLY A 139 17.54 -5.29 7.34
CA GLY A 139 16.25 -4.78 6.91
C GLY A 139 16.31 -3.36 6.34
N SER A 140 15.38 -3.07 5.44
CA SER A 140 15.23 -1.77 4.79
C SER A 140 13.95 -1.06 5.22
N PHE A 141 14.01 0.27 5.30
CA PHE A 141 12.90 1.14 5.66
C PHE A 141 12.71 2.22 4.60
N TYR A 142 11.49 2.34 4.09
CA TYR A 142 11.08 3.38 3.15
C TYR A 142 9.94 4.19 3.76
N LEU A 143 10.13 5.51 3.78
CA LEU A 143 9.13 6.45 4.27
C LEU A 143 8.77 7.44 3.17
N HIS A 144 7.52 7.38 2.71
CA HIS A 144 6.96 8.34 1.77
C HIS A 144 6.53 9.61 2.52
N CYS A 145 6.98 10.77 2.05
CA CYS A 145 6.65 12.07 2.62
C CYS A 145 6.22 13.07 1.54
N ASP A 146 5.36 14.00 1.95
CA ASP A 146 5.18 15.24 1.22
C ASP A 146 6.36 16.22 1.44
N PRO A 147 6.49 17.27 0.62
CA PRO A 147 7.48 18.33 0.83
C PRO A 147 7.28 19.14 2.12
N THR A 148 6.12 19.06 2.78
CA THR A 148 5.79 19.85 3.98
C THR A 148 6.53 19.32 5.21
N MET A 149 6.54 17.99 5.41
CA MET A 149 7.10 17.34 6.60
C MET A 149 8.35 16.50 6.33
N SER A 150 8.71 16.24 5.06
CA SER A 150 9.85 15.40 4.68
C SER A 150 11.15 15.73 5.42
N HIS A 151 11.55 17.00 5.51
CA HIS A 151 12.78 17.39 6.19
C HIS A 151 12.75 17.15 7.71
N TYR A 152 11.60 17.36 8.35
CA TYR A 152 11.44 17.10 9.77
C TYR A 152 11.43 15.59 10.06
N LEU A 153 10.71 14.82 9.25
CA LEU A 153 10.70 13.36 9.32
C LEU A 153 12.08 12.76 9.04
N LYS A 154 12.86 13.37 8.14
CA LYS A 154 14.24 12.99 7.88
C LYS A 154 15.12 13.13 9.12
N ILE A 155 15.00 14.23 9.86
CA ILE A 155 15.73 14.42 11.13
C ILE A 155 15.29 13.37 12.16
N VAL A 156 13.98 13.11 12.29
CA VAL A 156 13.46 12.05 13.16
C VAL A 156 14.07 10.69 12.77
N CYS A 157 14.11 10.36 11.47
CA CYS A 157 14.72 9.12 11.00
C CYS A 157 16.24 9.09 11.27
N ASP A 158 16.97 10.19 11.12
CA ASP A 158 18.39 10.27 11.46
C ASP A 158 18.65 10.02 12.94
N MET A 159 17.78 10.49 13.83
CA MET A 159 17.89 10.27 15.28
C MET A 159 17.52 8.84 15.69
N VAL A 160 16.66 8.16 14.92
CA VAL A 160 16.26 6.77 15.22
C VAL A 160 17.18 5.74 14.57
N PHE A 161 17.47 5.87 13.28
CA PHE A 161 18.29 4.93 12.51
C PHE A 161 19.79 5.27 12.59
N GLY A 162 20.14 6.51 12.91
CA GLY A 162 21.50 7.04 12.78
C GLY A 162 21.78 7.59 11.38
N HIS A 163 22.44 8.75 11.30
CA HIS A 163 22.81 9.40 10.03
C HIS A 163 23.58 8.47 9.07
N GLY A 164 24.36 7.55 9.63
CA GLY A 164 25.22 6.62 8.89
C GLY A 164 24.45 5.49 8.21
N ASN A 165 23.14 5.40 8.44
CA ASN A 165 22.24 4.40 7.87
C ASN A 165 21.23 4.99 6.86
N PHE A 166 21.27 6.29 6.62
CA PHE A 166 20.55 6.90 5.51
C PHE A 166 21.20 6.51 4.17
N ARG A 167 20.43 6.00 3.21
CA ARG A 167 20.97 5.53 1.91
C ARG A 167 20.79 6.56 0.81
N ASN A 168 19.56 7.00 0.57
CA ASN A 168 19.28 8.09 -0.37
C ASN A 168 17.89 8.69 -0.16
N GLU A 169 17.71 9.89 -0.73
CA GLU A 169 16.42 10.51 -0.96
C GLU A 169 16.00 10.22 -2.40
N ILE A 170 14.84 9.61 -2.58
CA ILE A 170 14.27 9.28 -3.88
C ILE A 170 13.20 10.32 -4.22
N THR A 171 13.37 10.97 -5.37
CA THR A 171 12.39 11.90 -5.94
C THR A 171 11.54 11.15 -6.96
N TRP A 172 10.25 10.99 -6.67
CA TRP A 172 9.31 10.30 -7.55
C TRP A 172 8.41 11.29 -8.28
N GLU A 173 8.52 11.37 -9.60
CA GLU A 173 7.63 12.16 -10.45
C GLU A 173 6.30 11.43 -10.64
N ARG A 174 5.33 11.75 -9.78
CA ARG A 174 4.02 11.12 -9.74
C ARG A 174 3.11 11.50 -10.91
N THR A 175 3.35 12.62 -11.60
CA THR A 175 2.56 13.03 -12.78
C THR A 175 3.35 13.89 -13.76
N LYS A 176 3.17 13.65 -15.05
CA LYS A 176 3.71 14.50 -16.12
C LYS A 176 2.75 15.61 -16.53
N SER A 177 1.48 15.48 -16.17
CA SER A 177 0.42 16.42 -16.54
C SER A 177 0.11 17.36 -15.39
N LEU A 178 0.90 18.43 -15.28
CA LEU A 178 0.65 19.52 -14.34
C LEU A 178 -0.59 20.32 -14.78
N LYS A 179 -1.51 20.57 -13.84
CA LYS A 179 -2.69 21.40 -14.10
C LYS A 179 -2.29 22.88 -14.15
N THR A 180 -2.82 23.63 -15.12
CA THR A 180 -2.57 25.08 -15.27
C THR A 180 -2.89 25.86 -14.00
N SER A 181 -3.85 25.40 -13.19
CA SER A 181 -4.19 25.98 -11.90
C SER A 181 -3.03 26.01 -10.90
N GLN A 182 -2.08 25.08 -10.98
CA GLN A 182 -0.92 25.04 -10.09
C GLN A 182 0.07 26.18 -10.36
N PHE A 183 0.07 26.73 -11.57
CA PHE A 183 0.91 27.86 -11.97
C PHE A 183 0.24 29.22 -11.71
N LYS A 184 -1.00 29.24 -11.19
CA LYS A 184 -1.64 30.46 -10.70
C LYS A 184 -1.03 30.92 -9.37
N ASP A 185 -0.53 29.97 -8.59
CA ASP A 185 0.30 30.26 -7.43
C ASP A 185 1.67 30.74 -7.93
N ARG A 186 2.29 31.75 -7.29
CA ARG A 186 3.63 32.27 -7.66
C ARG A 186 4.76 31.30 -7.28
N LYS A 187 4.69 30.06 -7.77
CA LYS A 187 5.62 28.95 -7.51
C LYS A 187 5.67 28.00 -8.70
N PHE A 188 6.67 27.12 -8.71
CA PHE A 188 6.73 26.02 -9.67
C PHE A 188 5.63 24.98 -9.40
N GLY A 189 5.17 24.31 -10.47
CA GLY A 189 4.23 23.20 -10.34
C GLY A 189 4.84 22.06 -9.53
N VAL A 190 4.01 21.37 -8.74
CA VAL A 190 4.47 20.30 -7.85
C VAL A 190 3.96 18.97 -8.40
N ASN A 191 4.86 18.19 -8.97
CA ASN A 191 4.57 16.87 -9.52
C ASN A 191 5.46 15.76 -8.95
N THR A 192 6.25 16.06 -7.94
CA THR A 192 7.16 15.11 -7.31
C THR A 192 6.82 14.91 -5.83
N ASP A 193 6.97 13.68 -5.36
CA ASP A 193 6.97 13.35 -3.94
C ASP A 193 8.34 12.78 -3.53
N ILE A 194 8.60 12.72 -2.22
CA ILE A 194 9.88 12.28 -1.65
C ILE A 194 9.68 10.93 -0.95
N ILE A 195 10.61 9.99 -1.19
CA ILE A 195 10.70 8.73 -0.45
C ILE A 195 12.09 8.66 0.19
N LEU A 196 12.13 8.57 1.52
CA LEU A 196 13.36 8.42 2.28
C LEU A 196 13.71 6.94 2.38
N PHE A 197 14.94 6.56 2.02
CA PHE A 197 15.44 5.19 2.16
C PHE A 197 16.50 5.11 3.26
N TYR A 198 16.19 4.30 4.27
CA TYR A 198 17.07 3.93 5.38
C TYR A 198 17.25 2.42 5.44
N THR A 199 18.33 2.00 6.08
CA THR A 199 18.59 0.61 6.43
C THR A 199 18.78 0.48 7.93
N ARG A 200 18.52 -0.70 8.51
CA ARG A 200 18.73 -0.91 9.95
C ARG A 200 20.20 -0.84 10.34
N SER A 201 21.09 -1.26 9.43
CA SER A 201 22.54 -1.23 9.57
C SER A 201 23.22 -0.99 8.22
N ASN A 202 24.55 -1.03 8.18
CA ASN A 202 25.34 -0.96 6.95
C ASN A 202 25.39 -2.29 6.17
N GLU A 203 24.93 -3.39 6.76
CA GLU A 203 24.72 -4.67 6.08
C GLU A 203 23.24 -4.77 5.73
N TYR A 204 22.89 -4.78 4.44
CA TYR A 204 21.49 -4.78 4.01
C TYR A 204 21.29 -5.39 2.63
N THR A 205 20.07 -5.85 2.36
CA THR A 205 19.68 -6.39 1.06
C THR A 205 19.49 -5.27 0.03
N PHE A 206 20.22 -5.32 -1.10
CA PHE A 206 19.98 -4.43 -2.24
C PHE A 206 20.24 -5.11 -3.60
N ASN A 207 19.17 -5.55 -4.25
CA ASN A 207 19.15 -6.31 -5.49
C ASN A 207 19.13 -5.39 -6.73
N SER A 208 20.22 -4.63 -6.93
CA SER A 208 20.33 -3.67 -8.05
C SER A 208 20.08 -4.26 -9.44
N GLU A 209 20.38 -5.55 -9.64
CA GLU A 209 20.12 -6.27 -10.89
C GLU A 209 18.62 -6.49 -11.16
N GLN A 210 17.80 -6.68 -10.13
CA GLN A 210 16.35 -6.96 -10.28
C GLN A 210 15.54 -5.72 -10.65
N ILE A 211 16.11 -4.54 -10.46
CA ILE A 211 15.46 -3.26 -10.73
C ILE A 211 16.02 -2.56 -11.97
N LYS A 212 16.84 -3.23 -12.79
CA LYS A 212 17.35 -2.60 -14.01
C LYS A 212 16.21 -2.29 -14.96
N ARG A 213 16.23 -1.06 -15.48
CA ARG A 213 15.32 -0.65 -16.55
C ARG A 213 15.89 -1.10 -17.89
N GLN A 214 15.03 -1.72 -18.70
CA GLN A 214 15.36 -2.06 -20.08
C GLN A 214 15.43 -0.79 -20.94
N TYR A 215 16.32 -0.79 -21.93
CA TYR A 215 16.44 0.31 -22.87
C TYR A 215 15.18 0.42 -23.74
N THR A 216 14.62 1.62 -23.84
CA THR A 216 13.65 1.93 -24.88
C THR A 216 14.36 2.10 -26.23
N PRO A 217 13.65 2.03 -27.37
CA PRO A 217 14.24 2.33 -28.67
C PRO A 217 14.93 3.70 -28.71
N GLU A 218 14.38 4.70 -28.02
CA GLU A 218 14.94 6.04 -27.89
C GLU A 218 16.25 6.02 -27.07
N ASP A 219 16.28 5.30 -25.94
CA ASP A 219 17.50 5.14 -25.14
C ASP A 219 18.61 4.46 -25.97
N ILE A 220 18.24 3.46 -26.79
CA ILE A 220 19.18 2.77 -27.68
C ILE A 220 19.72 3.75 -28.71
N ALA A 221 18.86 4.52 -29.36
CA ALA A 221 19.25 5.48 -30.38
C ALA A 221 20.20 6.56 -29.84
N GLU A 222 19.95 7.06 -28.63
CA GLU A 222 20.80 8.07 -27.97
C GLU A 222 22.16 7.50 -27.55
N ARG A 223 22.19 6.33 -26.89
CA ARG A 223 23.43 5.74 -26.36
C ARG A 223 24.27 5.00 -27.39
N TYR A 224 23.65 4.43 -28.41
CA TYR A 224 24.29 3.58 -29.42
C TYR A 224 24.10 4.20 -30.81
N PRO A 225 24.71 5.39 -31.06
CA PRO A 225 24.41 6.19 -32.25
C PRO A 225 24.99 5.60 -33.54
N TYR A 226 25.86 4.59 -33.46
CA TYR A 226 26.47 3.97 -34.63
C TYR A 226 25.76 2.67 -34.97
N LYS A 227 25.76 2.28 -36.25
CA LYS A 227 25.16 1.02 -36.71
C LYS A 227 26.08 0.32 -37.70
N ASP A 228 26.23 -0.99 -37.56
CA ASP A 228 26.88 -1.87 -38.53
C ASP A 228 25.96 -3.05 -38.90
N ALA A 229 26.47 -4.02 -39.66
CA ALA A 229 25.71 -5.20 -40.08
C ALA A 229 25.18 -6.05 -38.90
N LYS A 230 25.76 -5.91 -37.70
CA LYS A 230 25.33 -6.59 -36.47
C LYS A 230 24.40 -5.74 -35.60
N GLY A 231 24.09 -4.50 -36.00
CA GLY A 231 23.16 -3.62 -35.29
C GLY A 231 23.81 -2.38 -34.67
N PHE A 232 23.11 -1.78 -33.70
CA PHE A 232 23.55 -0.55 -33.06
C PHE A 232 24.73 -0.77 -32.11
N TYR A 233 25.64 0.20 -32.00
CA TYR A 233 26.77 0.16 -31.09
C TYR A 233 27.21 1.56 -30.64
N ALA A 234 27.92 1.58 -29.50
CA ALA A 234 28.64 2.73 -28.97
C ALA A 234 30.15 2.48 -29.07
N LYS A 235 30.94 3.53 -29.24
CA LYS A 235 32.41 3.42 -29.26
C LYS A 235 32.95 3.58 -27.83
N SER A 236 33.67 2.58 -27.34
CA SER A 236 34.35 2.63 -26.05
C SER A 236 35.87 2.62 -26.24
N PRO A 237 36.62 3.59 -25.70
CA PRO A 237 38.08 3.64 -25.84
C PRO A 237 38.74 2.41 -25.24
N LEU A 238 39.68 1.79 -25.95
CA LEU A 238 40.43 0.62 -25.50
C LEU A 238 41.77 0.95 -24.83
N PHE A 239 42.23 2.20 -24.88
CA PHE A 239 43.40 2.68 -24.14
C PHE A 239 43.03 3.36 -22.82
N ARG A 240 43.91 3.21 -21.83
CA ARG A 240 43.77 3.88 -20.53
C ARG A 240 44.58 5.18 -20.50
N SER A 241 44.11 6.16 -19.73
CA SER A 241 44.88 7.37 -19.42
C SER A 241 46.02 7.07 -18.44
N LEU A 242 47.16 7.74 -18.61
CA LEU A 242 48.30 7.68 -17.68
C LEU A 242 47.97 8.22 -16.29
N SER A 243 47.04 9.16 -16.18
CA SER A 243 46.57 9.69 -14.89
C SER A 243 45.96 8.63 -13.97
N MET A 244 45.58 7.47 -14.50
CA MET A 244 45.01 6.36 -13.75
C MET A 244 46.07 5.35 -13.27
N GLY A 245 47.36 5.64 -13.46
CA GLY A 245 48.49 4.80 -13.06
C GLY A 245 48.94 3.78 -14.10
N GLU A 246 50.20 3.37 -13.98
CA GLU A 246 50.88 2.45 -14.89
C GLU A 246 50.42 1.00 -14.73
N ARG A 247 50.35 0.25 -15.84
CA ARG A 247 49.98 -1.17 -15.86
C ARG A 247 50.83 -1.91 -16.89
N PRO A 248 52.11 -2.22 -16.57
CA PRO A 248 53.03 -2.87 -17.49
C PRO A 248 52.49 -4.18 -18.07
N ASN A 249 51.73 -4.96 -17.27
CA ASN A 249 51.09 -6.20 -17.70
C ASN A 249 50.00 -6.02 -18.78
N LEU A 250 49.51 -4.79 -18.99
CA LEU A 250 48.54 -4.44 -20.04
C LEU A 250 49.19 -3.61 -21.15
N CYS A 251 50.51 -3.49 -21.18
CA CYS A 251 51.26 -2.89 -22.28
C CYS A 251 51.73 -4.01 -23.23
N TYR A 252 50.95 -4.26 -24.27
CA TYR A 252 51.26 -5.28 -25.27
C TYR A 252 50.92 -4.77 -26.68
N GLU A 253 51.49 -5.42 -27.69
CA GLU A 253 51.17 -5.16 -29.09
C GLU A 253 50.03 -6.06 -29.56
N TYR A 254 49.13 -5.48 -30.35
CA TYR A 254 48.04 -6.18 -31.03
C TYR A 254 47.77 -5.59 -32.42
N LYS A 255 47.79 -6.44 -33.46
CA LYS A 255 47.60 -6.04 -34.88
C LYS A 255 48.43 -4.81 -35.29
N GLY A 256 49.71 -4.78 -34.91
CA GLY A 256 50.64 -3.69 -35.26
C GLY A 256 50.49 -2.42 -34.41
N VAL A 257 49.61 -2.42 -33.39
CA VAL A 257 49.40 -1.28 -32.51
C VAL A 257 49.81 -1.61 -31.07
N SER A 258 50.72 -0.79 -30.55
CA SER A 258 51.14 -0.82 -29.13
C SER A 258 50.37 0.22 -28.32
N SER A 259 50.27 0.02 -27.01
CA SER A 259 49.66 1.01 -26.12
C SER A 259 50.40 2.36 -26.23
N PRO A 260 49.71 3.49 -26.33
CA PRO A 260 50.34 4.80 -26.51
C PRO A 260 51.06 5.30 -25.25
N ASN A 261 50.90 4.64 -24.11
CA ASN A 261 51.51 5.03 -22.84
C ASN A 261 51.70 3.82 -21.90
N ARG A 262 52.33 4.05 -20.75
CA ARG A 262 52.60 3.00 -19.73
C ARG A 262 51.37 2.55 -18.93
N ALA A 263 50.19 3.12 -19.16
CA ALA A 263 48.93 2.70 -18.52
C ALA A 263 48.23 1.56 -19.27
N GLY A 264 48.70 1.24 -20.48
CA GLY A 264 48.31 0.05 -21.22
C GLY A 264 46.92 0.11 -21.85
N TRP A 265 46.50 -1.05 -22.34
CA TRP A 265 45.14 -1.34 -22.74
C TRP A 265 44.19 -1.36 -21.53
N LYS A 266 42.89 -1.16 -21.76
CA LYS A 266 41.86 -1.31 -20.71
C LYS A 266 41.54 -2.77 -20.40
N VAL A 267 41.90 -3.69 -21.28
CA VAL A 267 41.61 -5.13 -21.21
C VAL A 267 42.90 -5.92 -21.40
N SER A 268 42.90 -7.19 -21.02
CA SER A 268 44.01 -8.11 -21.27
C SER A 268 44.05 -8.55 -22.74
N LYS A 269 45.21 -9.04 -23.20
CA LYS A 269 45.39 -9.53 -24.58
C LYS A 269 44.39 -10.64 -24.96
N PRO A 270 44.14 -11.67 -24.12
CA PRO A 270 43.10 -12.67 -24.40
C PRO A 270 41.70 -12.06 -24.57
N LYS A 271 41.34 -11.08 -23.73
CA LYS A 271 40.05 -10.40 -23.82
C LYS A 271 39.93 -9.54 -25.07
N LEU A 272 41.03 -8.93 -25.52
CA LEU A 272 41.05 -8.16 -26.77
C LEU A 272 40.86 -9.07 -27.98
N ILE A 273 41.48 -10.25 -27.99
CA ILE A 273 41.27 -11.28 -29.02
C ILE A 273 39.79 -11.69 -29.06
N GLU A 274 39.19 -11.99 -27.91
CA GLU A 274 37.76 -12.34 -27.80
C GLU A 274 36.85 -11.23 -28.37
N ILE A 275 37.18 -9.96 -28.15
CA ILE A 275 36.43 -8.81 -28.70
C ILE A 275 36.57 -8.75 -30.23
N ASP A 276 37.78 -8.98 -30.75
CA ASP A 276 38.07 -8.95 -32.18
C ASP A 276 37.40 -10.12 -32.92
N GLU A 277 37.46 -11.34 -32.37
CA GLU A 277 36.80 -12.53 -32.90
C GLU A 277 35.28 -12.35 -32.99
N ARG A 278 34.68 -11.62 -32.04
CA ARG A 278 33.27 -11.25 -32.08
C ARG A 278 32.94 -10.16 -33.09
N GLY A 279 33.93 -9.55 -33.75
CA GLY A 279 33.74 -8.42 -34.66
C GLY A 279 33.40 -7.11 -33.95
N ASP A 280 33.72 -7.02 -32.65
CA ASP A 280 33.47 -5.84 -31.81
C ASP A 280 34.71 -4.96 -31.64
N LEU A 281 35.82 -5.28 -32.32
CA LEU A 281 36.96 -4.37 -32.46
C LEU A 281 36.74 -3.43 -33.66
N GLY A 282 36.89 -2.13 -33.44
CA GLY A 282 36.84 -1.11 -34.48
C GLY A 282 38.05 -0.19 -34.43
N TRP A 283 38.27 0.53 -35.52
CA TRP A 283 39.40 1.44 -35.70
C TRP A 283 38.90 2.81 -36.16
N SER A 284 39.44 3.89 -35.60
CA SER A 284 39.20 5.24 -36.10
C SER A 284 39.93 5.47 -37.42
N SER A 285 39.62 6.55 -38.13
CA SER A 285 40.38 7.01 -39.30
C SER A 285 41.85 7.29 -38.98
N SER A 286 42.16 7.64 -37.74
CA SER A 286 43.51 7.85 -37.21
C SER A 286 44.19 6.58 -36.68
N GLY A 287 43.59 5.39 -36.87
CA GLY A 287 44.16 4.11 -36.44
C GLY A 287 44.05 3.85 -34.93
N ILE A 288 43.20 4.57 -34.20
CA ILE A 288 42.99 4.35 -32.76
C ILE A 288 41.93 3.24 -32.58
N PRO A 289 42.23 2.15 -31.85
CA PRO A 289 41.30 1.07 -31.61
C PRO A 289 40.23 1.47 -30.59
N PHE A 290 39.00 1.03 -30.83
CA PHE A 290 37.88 1.13 -29.90
C PHE A 290 37.08 -0.18 -29.89
N ARG A 291 36.41 -0.43 -28.77
CA ARG A 291 35.42 -1.51 -28.68
C ARG A 291 34.06 -0.99 -29.12
N LYS A 292 33.37 -1.74 -29.96
CA LYS A 292 31.94 -1.61 -30.22
C LYS A 292 31.18 -2.24 -29.06
N PHE A 293 30.52 -1.42 -28.25
CA PHE A 293 29.67 -1.87 -27.15
C PHE A 293 28.24 -1.91 -27.65
N ARG A 294 27.54 -3.03 -27.50
CA ARG A 294 26.22 -3.23 -28.13
C ARG A 294 25.08 -3.32 -27.09
N PRO A 295 23.84 -2.89 -27.44
CA PRO A 295 22.71 -2.90 -26.50
C PRO A 295 22.45 -4.27 -25.87
N GLU A 296 22.51 -5.35 -26.65
CA GLU A 296 22.27 -6.72 -26.20
C GLU A 296 23.32 -7.25 -25.21
N GLN A 297 24.51 -6.63 -25.16
CA GLN A 297 25.53 -6.94 -24.16
C GLN A 297 25.23 -6.28 -22.80
N THR A 298 24.16 -5.49 -22.72
CA THR A 298 23.87 -4.62 -21.59
C THR A 298 22.54 -5.04 -20.97
N LYS A 299 22.56 -5.46 -19.70
CA LYS A 299 21.37 -5.94 -18.97
C LYS A 299 20.42 -4.81 -18.51
N GLY A 300 20.29 -3.75 -19.30
CA GLY A 300 19.64 -2.50 -18.88
C GLY A 300 20.55 -1.59 -18.06
N PHE A 301 20.02 -0.45 -17.62
CA PHE A 301 20.75 0.49 -16.77
C PHE A 301 20.24 0.48 -15.32
N LEU A 302 21.15 0.81 -14.41
CA LEU A 302 20.85 0.99 -13.00
C LEU A 302 19.95 2.21 -12.82
N ILE A 303 18.88 2.05 -12.06
CA ILE A 303 17.96 3.13 -11.74
C ILE A 303 18.61 4.06 -10.69
N SER A 304 18.50 5.37 -10.91
CA SER A 304 19.00 6.39 -9.98
C SER A 304 17.93 6.73 -8.92
N ASN A 305 18.18 7.77 -8.12
CA ASN A 305 17.21 8.27 -7.14
C ASN A 305 16.14 9.22 -7.75
N LEU A 306 16.14 9.45 -9.07
CA LEU A 306 15.11 10.22 -9.77
C LEU A 306 14.23 9.27 -10.59
N TRP A 307 12.98 9.07 -10.15
CA TRP A 307 12.05 8.12 -10.75
C TRP A 307 10.98 8.86 -11.55
N THR A 308 11.09 8.83 -12.88
CA THR A 308 10.20 9.52 -13.84
C THR A 308 9.41 8.57 -14.74
N ASP A 309 9.56 7.27 -14.50
CA ASP A 309 9.01 6.18 -15.32
C ASP A 309 7.85 5.45 -14.65
N ILE A 310 7.48 5.83 -13.42
CA ILE A 310 6.33 5.30 -12.71
C ILE A 310 5.32 6.42 -12.55
N GLU A 311 4.18 6.33 -13.23
CA GLU A 311 3.10 7.30 -13.09
C GLU A 311 2.17 6.95 -11.93
N SER A 312 1.41 7.93 -11.43
CA SER A 312 0.36 7.69 -10.43
C SER A 312 -0.67 6.67 -10.92
N THR A 313 -1.30 5.97 -9.97
CA THR A 313 -2.33 4.94 -10.22
C THR A 313 -3.39 5.40 -11.22
N GLY A 314 -3.48 4.68 -12.34
CA GLY A 314 -4.45 4.91 -13.42
C GLY A 314 -5.13 3.62 -13.88
N GLY A 315 -6.19 3.77 -14.68
CA GLY A 315 -6.85 2.64 -15.36
C GLY A 315 -7.40 1.55 -14.43
N ASN A 316 -7.14 0.28 -14.78
CA ASN A 316 -7.70 -0.92 -14.14
C ASN A 316 -7.19 -1.18 -12.71
N GLU A 317 -6.12 -0.50 -12.28
CA GLU A 317 -5.55 -0.67 -10.94
C GLU A 317 -6.29 0.12 -9.85
N ARG A 318 -7.10 1.12 -10.24
CA ARG A 318 -7.70 2.07 -9.31
C ARG A 318 -8.90 1.47 -8.57
N LEU A 319 -8.80 1.42 -7.24
CA LEU A 319 -9.88 0.90 -6.36
C LEU A 319 -10.82 1.99 -5.83
N GLY A 320 -10.58 3.25 -6.17
CA GLY A 320 -11.35 4.38 -5.62
C GLY A 320 -10.93 4.79 -4.19
N TYR A 321 -9.91 4.13 -3.63
CA TYR A 321 -9.32 4.55 -2.36
C TYR A 321 -8.49 5.83 -2.55
N PRO A 322 -8.63 6.84 -1.68
CA PRO A 322 -7.84 8.05 -1.74
C PRO A 322 -6.33 7.76 -1.69
N THR A 323 -5.53 8.49 -2.48
CA THR A 323 -4.05 8.42 -2.45
C THR A 323 -3.42 7.04 -2.69
N GLN A 324 -4.13 6.11 -3.33
CA GLN A 324 -3.59 4.81 -3.74
C GLN A 324 -2.26 4.95 -4.52
N LYS A 325 -1.22 4.26 -4.05
CA LYS A 325 0.07 4.17 -4.73
C LYS A 325 0.03 3.11 -5.84
N PRO A 326 0.79 3.31 -6.94
CA PRO A 326 0.81 2.37 -8.05
C PRO A 326 1.63 1.12 -7.67
N GLU A 327 1.18 -0.05 -8.11
CA GLU A 327 1.86 -1.32 -7.86
C GLU A 327 3.31 -1.31 -8.37
N ALA A 328 3.58 -0.67 -9.50
CA ALA A 328 4.94 -0.58 -10.06
C ALA A 328 5.95 0.10 -9.10
N LEU A 329 5.49 1.07 -8.30
CA LEU A 329 6.32 1.71 -7.27
C LEU A 329 6.69 0.69 -6.19
N MET A 330 5.70 -0.05 -5.69
CA MET A 330 5.92 -1.04 -4.64
C MET A 330 6.75 -2.21 -5.15
N GLU A 331 6.53 -2.68 -6.38
CA GLU A 331 7.35 -3.73 -6.98
C GLU A 331 8.82 -3.34 -7.05
N ARG A 332 9.14 -2.11 -7.45
CA ARG A 332 10.52 -1.64 -7.52
C ARG A 332 11.18 -1.67 -6.16
N ILE A 333 10.51 -1.15 -5.13
CA ILE A 333 11.01 -1.12 -3.75
C ILE A 333 11.19 -2.53 -3.20
N ILE A 334 10.20 -3.40 -3.37
CA ILE A 334 10.22 -4.78 -2.88
C ILE A 334 11.30 -5.60 -3.59
N LYS A 335 11.43 -5.51 -4.91
CA LYS A 335 12.50 -6.19 -5.66
C LYS A 335 13.87 -5.70 -5.25
N ALA A 336 14.04 -4.39 -5.03
CA ALA A 336 15.31 -3.82 -4.59
C ALA A 336 15.72 -4.34 -3.22
N SER A 337 14.79 -4.43 -2.26
CA SER A 337 15.16 -4.50 -0.85
C SER A 337 14.64 -5.75 -0.12
N SER A 338 14.23 -6.77 -0.87
CA SER A 338 13.83 -8.08 -0.34
C SER A 338 14.00 -9.19 -1.38
N ASN A 339 14.06 -10.43 -0.90
CA ASN A 339 14.08 -11.67 -1.69
C ASN A 339 12.74 -12.40 -1.61
N GLU A 340 12.54 -13.41 -2.45
CA GLU A 340 11.38 -14.30 -2.31
C GLU A 340 11.37 -14.98 -0.94
N GLY A 341 10.20 -15.09 -0.32
CA GLY A 341 10.05 -15.62 1.03
C GLY A 341 10.33 -14.62 2.17
N ASP A 342 10.99 -13.50 1.90
CA ASP A 342 11.21 -12.44 2.90
C ASP A 342 9.88 -11.83 3.38
N LEU A 343 9.90 -11.21 4.57
CA LEU A 343 8.75 -10.55 5.17
C LEU A 343 8.73 -9.05 4.87
N VAL A 344 7.70 -8.61 4.15
CA VAL A 344 7.43 -7.20 3.83
C VAL A 344 6.29 -6.68 4.70
N ALA A 345 6.48 -5.56 5.40
CA ALA A 345 5.44 -4.97 6.22
C ALA A 345 5.04 -3.56 5.80
N ASP A 346 3.76 -3.24 6.01
CA ASP A 346 3.19 -1.92 5.83
C ASP A 346 2.27 -1.59 7.00
N PHE A 347 2.66 -0.60 7.80
CA PHE A 347 1.95 -0.18 9.01
C PHE A 347 0.92 0.92 8.78
N PHE A 348 0.72 1.31 7.51
CA PHE A 348 -0.26 2.28 7.02
C PHE A 348 -0.86 1.77 5.69
N CYS A 349 -1.29 0.52 5.69
CA CYS A 349 -1.42 -0.23 4.44
C CYS A 349 -2.59 0.21 3.53
N GLY A 350 -3.60 0.90 4.07
CA GLY A 350 -4.70 1.50 3.29
C GLY A 350 -5.32 0.52 2.31
N CYS A 351 -5.29 0.84 1.01
CA CYS A 351 -5.81 -0.04 -0.05
C CYS A 351 -4.93 -1.26 -0.41
N GLY A 352 -3.84 -1.48 0.32
CA GLY A 352 -3.06 -2.71 0.22
C GLY A 352 -2.08 -2.81 -0.94
N THR A 353 -1.65 -1.71 -1.55
CA THR A 353 -0.72 -1.79 -2.70
C THR A 353 0.57 -2.54 -2.35
N THR A 354 1.18 -2.25 -1.20
CA THR A 354 2.40 -2.92 -0.72
C THR A 354 2.15 -4.41 -0.52
N ILE A 355 1.02 -4.75 0.11
CA ILE A 355 0.61 -6.13 0.43
C ILE A 355 0.37 -6.95 -0.84
N ALA A 356 -0.37 -6.39 -1.80
CA ALA A 356 -0.65 -7.05 -3.07
C ALA A 356 0.63 -7.28 -3.90
N ALA A 357 1.52 -6.28 -3.95
CA ALA A 357 2.80 -6.41 -4.64
C ALA A 357 3.70 -7.47 -3.96
N ALA A 358 3.78 -7.48 -2.63
CA ALA A 358 4.53 -8.49 -1.88
C ALA A 358 4.01 -9.91 -2.16
N GLN A 359 2.68 -10.11 -2.07
CA GLN A 359 2.03 -11.38 -2.38
C GLN A 359 2.34 -11.87 -3.81
N ARG A 360 2.21 -11.00 -4.81
CA ARG A 360 2.48 -11.35 -6.21
C ARG A 360 3.94 -11.72 -6.43
N LEU A 361 4.85 -11.03 -5.74
CA LEU A 361 6.28 -11.28 -5.81
C LEU A 361 6.73 -12.45 -4.93
N GLY A 362 5.82 -13.22 -4.32
CA GLY A 362 6.19 -14.40 -3.52
C GLY A 362 6.87 -14.06 -2.19
N ARG A 363 6.63 -12.85 -1.65
CA ARG A 363 7.05 -12.46 -0.30
C ARG A 363 5.95 -12.80 0.69
N LYS A 364 6.32 -12.99 1.96
CA LYS A 364 5.37 -12.94 3.07
C LYS A 364 5.06 -11.49 3.39
N TRP A 365 3.89 -11.23 3.96
CA TRP A 365 3.51 -9.87 4.28
C TRP A 365 2.80 -9.70 5.62
N LEU A 366 2.98 -8.52 6.19
CA LEU A 366 2.29 -8.04 7.39
C LEU A 366 1.69 -6.66 7.10
N GLY A 367 0.36 -6.57 7.14
CA GLY A 367 -0.36 -5.30 6.98
C GLY A 367 -0.96 -4.84 8.31
N VAL A 368 -0.91 -3.54 8.59
CA VAL A 368 -1.67 -2.93 9.69
C VAL A 368 -2.42 -1.70 9.20
N ASP A 369 -3.70 -1.62 9.53
CA ASP A 369 -4.49 -0.41 9.33
C ASP A 369 -5.54 -0.25 10.43
N ILE A 370 -5.88 1.01 10.73
CA ILE A 370 -6.91 1.35 11.71
C ILE A 370 -8.32 1.33 11.10
N SER A 371 -8.44 1.26 9.77
CA SER A 371 -9.71 1.23 9.05
C SER A 371 -10.13 -0.18 8.68
N HIS A 372 -11.38 -0.55 9.00
CA HIS A 372 -11.97 -1.81 8.55
C HIS A 372 -12.07 -1.90 7.02
N LEU A 373 -12.30 -0.75 6.36
CA LEU A 373 -12.37 -0.67 4.90
C LEU A 373 -11.05 -1.09 4.25
N ALA A 374 -9.92 -0.67 4.83
CA ALA A 374 -8.59 -1.07 4.36
C ALA A 374 -8.42 -2.59 4.41
N VAL A 375 -8.79 -3.22 5.53
CA VAL A 375 -8.72 -4.68 5.70
C VAL A 375 -9.52 -5.42 4.63
N LYS A 376 -10.76 -4.99 4.39
CA LYS A 376 -11.62 -5.58 3.34
C LYS A 376 -11.00 -5.44 1.95
N LEU A 377 -10.56 -4.24 1.59
CA LEU A 377 -9.95 -3.97 0.29
C LEU A 377 -8.69 -4.80 0.06
N ILE A 378 -7.87 -5.00 1.09
CA ILE A 378 -6.67 -5.86 1.03
C ILE A 378 -7.08 -7.32 0.76
N MET A 379 -8.06 -7.83 1.52
CA MET A 379 -8.56 -9.20 1.32
C MET A 379 -9.11 -9.39 -0.08
N ASP A 380 -9.94 -8.47 -0.57
CA ASP A 380 -10.47 -8.51 -1.93
C ASP A 380 -9.35 -8.47 -2.97
N ARG A 381 -8.35 -7.60 -2.80
CA ARG A 381 -7.22 -7.46 -3.73
C ARG A 381 -6.38 -8.73 -3.83
N VAL A 382 -6.19 -9.44 -2.72
CA VAL A 382 -5.42 -10.70 -2.67
C VAL A 382 -6.24 -11.89 -3.19
N LEU A 383 -7.56 -11.90 -2.99
CA LEU A 383 -8.42 -13.05 -3.30
C LEU A 383 -9.09 -12.99 -4.68
N LYS A 384 -9.41 -11.80 -5.18
CA LYS A 384 -10.08 -11.60 -6.47
C LYS A 384 -9.34 -12.20 -7.67
N PRO A 385 -8.00 -12.19 -7.76
CA PRO A 385 -7.29 -12.86 -8.85
C PRO A 385 -7.56 -14.37 -8.96
N TRP A 386 -8.17 -14.97 -7.93
CA TRP A 386 -8.46 -16.41 -7.83
C TRP A 386 -9.96 -16.71 -7.86
N GLU A 387 -10.80 -15.77 -8.26
CA GLU A 387 -12.26 -15.94 -8.33
C GLU A 387 -12.67 -17.14 -9.21
N ASP A 388 -11.95 -17.35 -10.33
CA ASP A 388 -12.16 -18.48 -11.23
C ASP A 388 -11.57 -19.81 -10.71
N ASN A 389 -10.87 -19.81 -9.58
CA ASN A 389 -10.31 -21.00 -8.93
C ASN A 389 -10.66 -21.04 -7.42
N PRO A 390 -11.88 -21.48 -7.06
CA PRO A 390 -12.37 -21.46 -5.69
C PRO A 390 -11.50 -22.23 -4.68
N SER A 391 -10.90 -23.35 -5.09
CA SER A 391 -10.00 -24.13 -4.22
C SER A 391 -8.75 -23.33 -3.88
N ARG A 392 -8.12 -22.67 -4.86
CA ARG A 392 -6.94 -21.83 -4.63
C ARG A 392 -7.29 -20.57 -3.85
N GLN A 393 -8.42 -19.94 -4.13
CA GLN A 393 -8.90 -18.79 -3.37
C GLN A 393 -9.11 -19.15 -1.89
N LYS A 394 -9.72 -20.31 -1.60
CA LYS A 394 -9.92 -20.80 -0.24
C LYS A 394 -8.60 -21.10 0.46
N GLU A 395 -7.64 -21.72 -0.23
CA GLU A 395 -6.29 -21.96 0.30
C GLU A 395 -5.60 -20.66 0.70
N ILE A 396 -5.62 -19.65 -0.19
CA ILE A 396 -5.02 -18.34 0.09
C ILE A 396 -5.73 -17.64 1.24
N ARG A 397 -7.08 -17.63 1.26
CA ARG A 397 -7.88 -17.06 2.35
C ARG A 397 -7.49 -17.70 3.70
N ASN A 398 -7.35 -19.02 3.74
CA ASN A 398 -6.98 -19.74 4.96
C ASN A 398 -5.51 -19.54 5.37
N SER A 399 -4.65 -19.11 4.44
CA SER A 399 -3.24 -18.79 4.72
C SER A 399 -3.05 -17.41 5.36
N ILE A 400 -4.08 -16.56 5.33
CA ILE A 400 -4.05 -15.19 5.85
C ILE A 400 -4.64 -15.16 7.25
N GLU A 401 -3.91 -14.58 8.19
CA GLU A 401 -4.36 -14.35 9.55
C GLU A 401 -4.81 -12.89 9.73
N VAL A 402 -6.12 -12.66 9.89
CA VAL A 402 -6.71 -11.33 10.19
C VAL A 402 -6.95 -11.11 11.69
N THR A 403 -6.11 -10.34 12.37
CA THR A 403 -6.20 -10.09 13.82
C THR A 403 -6.89 -8.76 14.12
N GLY A 404 -7.62 -8.67 15.23
CA GLY A 404 -8.32 -7.44 15.65
C GLY A 404 -9.77 -7.33 15.16
N ILE A 405 -10.23 -8.28 14.35
CA ILE A 405 -11.61 -8.39 13.86
C ILE A 405 -12.17 -9.77 14.22
N PRO A 406 -13.45 -9.87 14.66
CA PRO A 406 -14.11 -11.15 14.85
C PRO A 406 -14.13 -12.00 13.59
N ARG A 407 -13.82 -13.30 13.72
CA ARG A 407 -13.91 -14.30 12.62
C ARG A 407 -14.99 -15.35 12.83
N ASP A 408 -15.52 -15.44 14.04
CA ASP A 408 -16.53 -16.39 14.46
C ASP A 408 -17.53 -15.72 15.42
N ILE A 409 -18.55 -16.48 15.80
CA ILE A 409 -19.63 -16.01 16.66
C ILE A 409 -19.10 -15.62 18.04
N ASP A 410 -18.18 -16.39 18.60
CA ASP A 410 -17.65 -16.13 19.94
C ASP A 410 -16.86 -14.83 19.98
N GLY A 411 -16.02 -14.59 18.95
CA GLY A 411 -15.32 -13.34 18.75
C GLY A 411 -16.26 -12.15 18.56
N ALA A 412 -17.35 -12.36 17.84
CA ALA A 412 -18.35 -11.32 17.61
C ALA A 412 -19.11 -10.97 18.90
N LYS A 413 -19.50 -11.99 19.68
CA LYS A 413 -20.15 -11.82 21.00
C LYS A 413 -19.23 -11.15 22.01
N GLU A 414 -17.94 -11.46 21.97
CA GLU A 414 -16.94 -10.82 22.82
C GLU A 414 -16.72 -9.35 22.44
N LEU A 415 -16.59 -9.02 21.15
CA LEU A 415 -16.51 -7.64 20.69
C LEU A 415 -17.77 -6.85 21.09
N ALA A 416 -18.92 -7.51 21.00
CA ALA A 416 -20.22 -6.97 21.37
C ALA A 416 -20.44 -6.79 22.88
N ARG A 417 -19.51 -7.25 23.75
CA ARG A 417 -19.66 -7.16 25.22
C ARG A 417 -19.93 -5.72 25.65
N ASN A 418 -20.64 -5.61 26.77
CA ASN A 418 -21.34 -4.41 27.25
C ASN A 418 -20.42 -3.30 27.80
N THR A 419 -19.28 -3.06 27.17
CA THR A 419 -18.48 -1.84 27.36
C THR A 419 -18.92 -0.80 26.31
N ALA A 420 -18.91 0.48 26.68
CA ALA A 420 -19.30 1.55 25.73
C ALA A 420 -18.46 1.49 24.45
N ARG A 421 -17.14 1.27 24.58
CA ARG A 421 -16.21 1.14 23.45
C ARG A 421 -16.45 -0.12 22.63
N GLY A 422 -16.64 -1.29 23.28
CA GLY A 422 -16.89 -2.56 22.58
C GLY A 422 -18.16 -2.55 21.74
N ARG A 423 -19.28 -2.02 22.28
CA ARG A 423 -20.53 -1.89 21.51
C ARG A 423 -20.34 -1.04 20.26
N PHE A 424 -19.61 0.08 20.35
CA PHE A 424 -19.34 0.91 19.18
C PHE A 424 -18.46 0.21 18.16
N THR A 425 -17.36 -0.41 18.59
CA THR A 425 -16.48 -1.15 17.70
C THR A 425 -17.20 -2.33 17.02
N PHE A 426 -18.10 -3.02 17.73
CA PHE A 426 -18.95 -4.06 17.15
C PHE A 426 -19.88 -3.54 16.07
N GLN A 427 -20.54 -2.40 16.31
CA GLN A 427 -21.41 -1.77 15.31
C GLN A 427 -20.60 -1.35 14.07
N ASP A 428 -19.46 -0.70 14.28
CA ASP A 428 -18.61 -0.20 13.19
C ASP A 428 -18.06 -1.38 12.37
N TRP A 429 -17.67 -2.49 13.02
CA TRP A 429 -17.31 -3.73 12.34
C TRP A 429 -18.44 -4.27 11.45
N ILE A 430 -19.66 -4.41 11.97
CA ILE A 430 -20.79 -4.89 11.15
C ILE A 430 -21.07 -3.94 9.98
N ILE A 431 -21.13 -2.63 10.24
CA ILE A 431 -21.52 -1.63 9.23
C ILE A 431 -20.44 -1.52 8.15
N GLU A 432 -19.19 -1.26 8.54
CA GLU A 432 -18.13 -0.91 7.60
C GLU A 432 -17.51 -2.16 6.96
N PHE A 433 -17.32 -3.23 7.74
CA PHE A 433 -16.65 -4.43 7.26
C PHE A 433 -17.63 -5.41 6.61
N MET A 434 -18.64 -5.86 7.36
CA MET A 434 -19.54 -6.92 6.89
C MET A 434 -20.52 -6.42 5.83
N LEU A 435 -21.06 -5.21 6.00
CA LEU A 435 -22.06 -4.63 5.10
C LEU A 435 -21.49 -3.66 4.05
N GLY A 436 -20.30 -3.10 4.29
CA GLY A 436 -19.70 -2.09 3.39
C GLY A 436 -20.41 -0.73 3.42
N GLY A 437 -21.02 -0.37 4.55
CA GLY A 437 -21.68 0.90 4.81
C GLY A 437 -20.78 1.94 5.50
N VAL A 438 -21.39 3.05 5.92
CA VAL A 438 -20.76 4.17 6.62
C VAL A 438 -21.38 4.28 8.02
N SER A 439 -20.54 4.29 9.06
CA SER A 439 -20.98 4.44 10.46
C SER A 439 -21.24 5.91 10.85
N ASN A 440 -22.21 6.14 11.74
CA ASN A 440 -22.53 7.46 12.28
C ASN A 440 -21.57 7.90 13.40
N GLN A 441 -21.08 9.15 13.33
CA GLN A 441 -20.08 9.69 14.27
C GLN A 441 -20.66 10.19 15.61
N LYS A 442 -21.85 10.78 15.61
CA LYS A 442 -22.54 11.23 16.84
C LYS A 442 -23.55 10.20 17.27
N LYS A 443 -23.13 9.30 18.17
CA LYS A 443 -24.00 8.27 18.77
C LYS A 443 -24.82 8.82 19.95
N SER A 444 -25.24 10.08 19.88
CA SER A 444 -26.06 10.78 20.89
C SER A 444 -27.44 11.13 20.34
N GLY A 445 -28.48 10.56 20.95
CA GLY A 445 -29.81 11.17 21.04
C GLY A 445 -30.81 10.93 19.90
N ASP A 446 -30.52 11.37 18.66
CA ASP A 446 -31.64 11.85 17.82
C ASP A 446 -31.95 11.05 16.53
N GLY A 447 -31.13 10.06 16.15
CA GLY A 447 -31.23 9.43 14.82
C GLY A 447 -32.03 8.13 14.73
N GLY A 448 -31.86 7.20 15.69
CA GLY A 448 -32.50 5.87 15.67
C GLY A 448 -31.87 4.84 14.71
N TYR A 449 -30.69 5.11 14.15
CA TYR A 449 -29.92 4.19 13.29
C TYR A 449 -28.41 4.40 13.50
N ASP A 450 -27.61 3.38 13.19
CA ASP A 450 -26.17 3.34 13.48
C ASP A 450 -25.27 3.66 12.27
N GLY A 451 -25.78 3.45 11.05
CA GLY A 451 -25.06 3.77 9.82
C GLY A 451 -25.94 3.69 8.58
N TYR A 452 -25.35 3.80 7.40
CA TYR A 452 -26.10 3.74 6.14
C TYR A 452 -25.26 3.23 4.96
N ILE A 453 -25.92 2.78 3.90
CA ILE A 453 -25.34 2.49 2.57
C ILE A 453 -26.02 3.41 1.56
N THR A 454 -25.26 3.93 0.60
CA THR A 454 -25.83 4.58 -0.58
C THR A 454 -25.69 3.68 -1.80
N PHE A 455 -26.69 3.70 -2.68
CA PHE A 455 -26.65 2.97 -3.93
C PHE A 455 -27.15 3.83 -5.08
N ARG A 456 -26.75 3.50 -6.31
CA ARG A 456 -27.27 4.13 -7.53
C ARG A 456 -28.25 3.19 -8.20
N GLY A 457 -29.50 3.62 -8.31
CA GLY A 457 -30.52 2.98 -9.13
C GLY A 457 -30.42 3.37 -10.61
N LEU A 458 -31.19 2.70 -11.46
CA LEU A 458 -31.35 3.06 -12.87
C LEU A 458 -31.99 4.47 -13.00
N GLY A 459 -31.59 5.23 -14.02
CA GLY A 459 -32.04 6.62 -14.21
C GLY A 459 -31.33 7.66 -13.34
N GLY A 460 -30.26 7.28 -12.62
CA GLY A 460 -29.46 8.20 -11.81
C GLY A 460 -30.01 8.47 -10.41
N HIS A 461 -31.05 7.74 -9.98
CA HIS A 461 -31.57 7.80 -8.62
C HIS A 461 -30.49 7.41 -7.60
N LYS A 462 -30.25 8.25 -6.60
CA LYS A 462 -29.38 7.94 -5.46
C LYS A 462 -30.26 7.43 -4.31
N GLY A 463 -30.19 6.14 -4.02
CA GLY A 463 -30.94 5.51 -2.95
C GLY A 463 -30.12 5.37 -1.66
N VAL A 464 -30.83 5.29 -0.53
CA VAL A 464 -30.26 5.18 0.82
C VAL A 464 -30.84 3.97 1.54
N ILE A 465 -29.96 3.18 2.15
CA ILE A 465 -30.31 2.07 3.03
C ILE A 465 -29.82 2.41 4.43
N LEU A 466 -30.70 2.53 5.42
CA LEU A 466 -30.26 2.72 6.81
C LEU A 466 -29.85 1.39 7.43
N ILE A 467 -28.92 1.43 8.37
CA ILE A 467 -28.44 0.26 9.11
C ILE A 467 -28.62 0.52 10.61
N GLU A 468 -29.23 -0.43 11.30
CA GLU A 468 -29.25 -0.49 12.76
C GLU A 468 -28.66 -1.82 13.22
N VAL A 469 -27.75 -1.77 14.19
CA VAL A 469 -27.02 -2.91 14.74
C VAL A 469 -27.24 -2.98 16.24
N LYS A 470 -27.83 -4.08 16.70
CA LYS A 470 -28.07 -4.33 18.13
C LYS A 470 -27.32 -5.58 18.60
N SER A 471 -26.60 -5.42 19.72
CA SER A 471 -25.96 -6.52 20.44
C SER A 471 -26.67 -6.93 21.74
N GLY A 472 -27.59 -6.09 22.24
CA GLY A 472 -28.31 -6.30 23.51
C GLY A 472 -29.65 -7.02 23.34
N ASN A 473 -30.60 -6.77 24.25
CA ASN A 473 -31.95 -7.31 24.13
C ASN A 473 -32.65 -6.75 22.89
N VAL A 474 -32.97 -7.62 21.93
CA VAL A 474 -33.68 -7.30 20.70
C VAL A 474 -35.03 -8.00 20.68
N GLY A 475 -36.04 -7.32 20.16
CA GLY A 475 -37.33 -7.93 19.88
C GLY A 475 -38.12 -7.19 18.80
N VAL A 476 -39.36 -7.62 18.59
CA VAL A 476 -40.28 -7.05 17.58
C VAL A 476 -40.45 -5.54 17.71
N LYS A 477 -40.45 -5.02 18.95
CA LYS A 477 -40.53 -3.58 19.22
C LYS A 477 -39.41 -2.80 18.52
N ASN A 478 -38.18 -3.32 18.51
CA ASN A 478 -37.06 -2.63 17.86
C ASN A 478 -37.23 -2.59 16.34
N ILE A 479 -37.77 -3.65 15.73
CA ILE A 479 -38.07 -3.65 14.29
C ILE A 479 -39.12 -2.60 13.94
N ARG A 480 -40.16 -2.43 14.78
CA ARG A 480 -41.17 -1.37 14.59
C ARG A 480 -40.58 0.03 14.71
N GLU A 481 -39.75 0.26 15.72
CA GLU A 481 -39.04 1.53 15.90
C GLU A 481 -38.13 1.83 14.70
N PHE A 482 -37.40 0.83 14.21
CA PHE A 482 -36.53 0.98 13.05
C PHE A 482 -37.30 1.27 11.76
N ILE A 483 -38.44 0.61 11.52
CA ILE A 483 -39.34 0.92 10.39
C ILE A 483 -39.73 2.40 10.41
N GLN A 484 -40.12 2.91 11.58
CA GLN A 484 -40.50 4.32 11.74
C GLN A 484 -39.33 5.26 11.45
N VAL A 485 -38.11 4.89 11.85
CA VAL A 485 -36.89 5.64 11.54
C VAL A 485 -36.64 5.69 10.03
N VAL A 486 -36.69 4.55 9.34
CA VAL A 486 -36.51 4.46 7.88
C VAL A 486 -37.53 5.34 7.15
N GLU A 487 -38.79 5.33 7.59
CA GLU A 487 -39.84 6.16 7.01
C GLU A 487 -39.66 7.64 7.31
N LYS A 488 -39.34 8.00 8.55
CA LYS A 488 -39.10 9.39 8.98
C LYS A 488 -37.93 10.02 8.23
N GLN A 489 -36.87 9.26 8.02
CA GLN A 489 -35.68 9.69 7.28
C GLN A 489 -35.85 9.58 5.75
N ARG A 490 -37.00 9.08 5.28
CA ARG A 490 -37.31 8.86 3.85
C ARG A 490 -36.25 8.01 3.13
N ALA A 491 -35.69 7.02 3.83
CA ALA A 491 -34.77 6.07 3.22
C ALA A 491 -35.53 5.02 2.40
N ASP A 492 -34.90 4.54 1.33
CA ASP A 492 -35.48 3.55 0.41
C ASP A 492 -35.64 2.19 1.06
N MET A 493 -34.65 1.79 1.87
CA MET A 493 -34.59 0.50 2.53
C MET A 493 -33.96 0.61 3.93
N GLY A 494 -34.09 -0.44 4.72
CA GLY A 494 -33.42 -0.58 6.02
C GLY A 494 -32.89 -1.99 6.24
N VAL A 495 -31.75 -2.08 6.92
CA VAL A 495 -31.12 -3.34 7.36
C VAL A 495 -30.97 -3.31 8.86
N PHE A 496 -31.54 -4.31 9.52
CA PHE A 496 -31.43 -4.51 10.95
C PHE A 496 -30.55 -5.73 11.22
N VAL A 497 -29.51 -5.57 12.02
CA VAL A 497 -28.57 -6.65 12.35
C VAL A 497 -28.63 -7.00 13.84
N CYS A 498 -28.73 -8.29 14.14
CA CYS A 498 -28.73 -8.85 15.50
C CYS A 498 -28.07 -10.23 15.52
N PHE A 499 -27.88 -10.84 16.70
CA PHE A 499 -27.42 -12.23 16.77
C PHE A 499 -28.58 -13.20 16.48
N ARG A 500 -28.27 -14.39 15.96
CA ARG A 500 -29.28 -15.39 15.56
C ARG A 500 -30.11 -15.91 16.74
N ASP A 501 -29.54 -15.96 17.94
CA ASP A 501 -30.25 -16.30 19.18
C ASP A 501 -31.27 -15.22 19.61
N GLN A 502 -31.17 -14.01 19.05
CA GLN A 502 -32.12 -12.91 19.28
C GLN A 502 -33.19 -12.81 18.17
N TYR A 503 -32.95 -13.46 17.03
CA TYR A 503 -33.85 -13.42 15.89
C TYR A 503 -35.11 -14.24 16.13
N SER A 504 -36.29 -13.67 15.86
CA SER A 504 -37.58 -14.35 16.03
C SER A 504 -38.45 -14.28 14.78
N SER A 505 -39.36 -15.24 14.64
CA SER A 505 -40.36 -15.26 13.56
C SER A 505 -41.26 -14.01 13.57
N GLY A 506 -41.54 -13.45 14.75
CA GLY A 506 -42.26 -12.19 14.90
C GLY A 506 -41.51 -11.01 14.27
N MET A 507 -40.19 -10.92 14.45
CA MET A 507 -39.38 -9.89 13.80
C MET A 507 -39.38 -10.04 12.28
N ALA A 508 -39.28 -11.28 11.79
CA ALA A 508 -39.35 -11.58 10.37
C ALA A 508 -40.70 -11.17 9.75
N SER A 509 -41.80 -11.44 10.46
CA SER A 509 -43.15 -11.07 10.05
C SER A 509 -43.30 -9.55 9.98
N GLU A 510 -42.86 -8.83 11.01
CA GLU A 510 -42.93 -7.36 11.07
C GLU A 510 -42.13 -6.71 9.94
N ALA A 511 -40.90 -7.18 9.68
CA ALA A 511 -40.07 -6.70 8.59
C ALA A 511 -40.71 -6.94 7.21
N ARG A 512 -41.38 -8.09 7.00
CA ARG A 512 -42.12 -8.38 5.76
C ARG A 512 -43.34 -7.48 5.56
N GLN A 513 -44.00 -7.07 6.65
CA GLN A 513 -45.16 -6.16 6.57
C GLN A 513 -44.77 -4.76 6.10
N ALA A 514 -43.52 -4.34 6.27
CA ALA A 514 -42.99 -3.11 5.69
C ALA A 514 -42.96 -3.13 4.14
N GLY A 515 -43.17 -4.29 3.53
CA GLY A 515 -43.33 -4.43 2.09
C GLY A 515 -42.00 -4.53 1.35
N TYR A 516 -42.05 -4.14 0.06
CA TYR A 516 -40.93 -4.26 -0.85
C TYR A 516 -40.60 -2.90 -1.45
N TYR A 517 -39.30 -2.64 -1.59
CA TYR A 517 -38.78 -1.63 -2.48
C TYR A 517 -38.82 -2.14 -3.92
N GLN A 518 -39.43 -1.34 -4.81
CA GLN A 518 -39.48 -1.58 -6.24
C GLN A 518 -39.47 -0.22 -6.95
N GLN A 519 -38.56 -0.02 -7.91
CA GLN A 519 -38.70 1.05 -8.90
C GLN A 519 -39.35 0.47 -10.16
N ASP A 520 -40.15 1.25 -10.88
CA ASP A 520 -40.93 0.82 -12.05
C ASP A 520 -40.10 0.12 -13.16
N VAL A 521 -38.78 0.32 -13.16
CA VAL A 521 -37.83 -0.22 -14.13
C VAL A 521 -37.24 -1.58 -13.71
N TYR A 522 -37.29 -1.95 -12.42
CA TYR A 522 -36.82 -3.27 -11.94
C TYR A 522 -37.96 -4.30 -11.98
N LYS A 523 -37.70 -5.48 -12.56
CA LYS A 523 -38.57 -6.66 -12.36
C LYS A 523 -38.41 -7.26 -10.96
N ASP A 524 -37.25 -7.05 -10.34
CA ASP A 524 -36.92 -7.62 -9.03
C ASP A 524 -37.47 -6.77 -7.88
N LYS A 525 -38.01 -7.45 -6.87
CA LYS A 525 -38.52 -6.84 -5.63
C LYS A 525 -37.51 -7.07 -4.51
N TYR A 526 -37.14 -6.01 -3.81
CA TYR A 526 -36.24 -6.07 -2.66
C TYR A 526 -37.03 -5.83 -1.38
N GLN A 527 -36.79 -6.58 -0.31
CA GLN A 527 -37.50 -6.32 0.96
C GLN A 527 -37.16 -4.91 1.47
N LYS A 528 -38.18 -4.12 1.80
CA LYS A 528 -37.98 -2.75 2.29
C LYS A 528 -37.18 -2.75 3.59
N ILE A 529 -37.50 -3.68 4.50
CA ILE A 529 -36.74 -3.93 5.72
C ILE A 529 -36.21 -5.35 5.69
N ARG A 530 -34.90 -5.51 5.82
CA ARG A 530 -34.25 -6.80 5.94
C ARG A 530 -33.67 -6.96 7.32
N VAL A 531 -33.93 -8.11 7.95
CA VAL A 531 -33.26 -8.51 9.18
C VAL A 531 -32.19 -9.52 8.80
N MET A 532 -30.94 -9.27 9.19
CA MET A 532 -29.81 -10.17 8.99
C MET A 532 -29.22 -10.55 10.35
N THR A 533 -28.72 -11.77 10.46
CA THR A 533 -27.99 -12.19 11.66
C THR A 533 -26.49 -12.00 11.47
N VAL A 534 -25.74 -11.79 12.56
CA VAL A 534 -24.27 -11.76 12.53
C VAL A 534 -23.73 -13.05 11.92
N GLU A 535 -24.37 -14.16 12.24
CA GLU A 535 -24.11 -15.48 11.70
C GLU A 535 -24.32 -15.53 10.19
N ASP A 536 -25.40 -14.94 9.66
CA ASP A 536 -25.58 -14.88 8.20
C ASP A 536 -24.43 -14.11 7.54
N LEU A 537 -23.99 -13.00 8.17
CA LEU A 537 -22.87 -12.21 7.63
C LEU A 537 -21.55 -13.01 7.68
N LEU A 538 -21.28 -13.74 8.76
CA LEU A 538 -20.11 -14.61 8.89
C LEU A 538 -20.14 -15.81 7.93
N ASP A 539 -21.33 -16.35 7.66
CA ASP A 539 -21.58 -17.41 6.68
C ASP A 539 -21.46 -16.92 5.22
N GLY A 540 -21.24 -15.61 5.01
CA GLY A 540 -21.03 -14.99 3.70
C GLY A 540 -22.30 -14.58 2.96
N TYR A 541 -23.45 -14.50 3.65
CA TYR A 541 -24.68 -13.99 3.03
C TYR A 541 -24.59 -12.48 2.81
N GLU A 542 -24.68 -12.06 1.54
CA GLU A 542 -24.69 -10.64 1.20
C GLU A 542 -26.06 -9.99 1.32
N LEU A 543 -26.05 -8.71 1.67
CA LEU A 543 -27.20 -7.83 1.52
C LEU A 543 -27.52 -7.66 0.03
N THR A 544 -28.73 -8.03 -0.36
CA THR A 544 -29.24 -7.79 -1.72
C THR A 544 -30.03 -6.50 -1.77
N TYR A 545 -29.63 -5.62 -2.67
CA TYR A 545 -30.28 -4.34 -2.96
C TYR A 545 -29.99 -3.96 -4.42
N PRO A 546 -30.71 -2.99 -5.00
CA PRO A 546 -30.44 -2.57 -6.37
C PRO A 546 -29.02 -2.04 -6.51
N LYS A 547 -28.14 -2.83 -7.12
CA LYS A 547 -26.81 -2.39 -7.55
C LYS A 547 -26.93 -2.06 -9.03
N MET A 548 -26.59 -0.84 -9.46
CA MET A 548 -26.22 -0.68 -10.87
C MET A 548 -25.04 -1.63 -11.11
N LEU A 549 -25.23 -2.65 -11.94
CA LEU A 549 -24.12 -3.20 -12.71
C LEU A 549 -23.54 -2.00 -13.45
N VAL A 550 -22.45 -1.43 -12.94
CA VAL A 550 -21.49 -0.85 -13.86
C VAL A 550 -21.07 -2.04 -14.70
N THR A 551 -21.68 -2.21 -15.87
CA THR A 551 -21.08 -3.00 -16.92
C THR A 551 -19.76 -2.30 -17.30
N THR A 552 -18.72 -2.45 -16.49
CA THR A 552 -17.45 -2.88 -17.05
C THR A 552 -17.76 -4.16 -17.84
N PHE A 553 -17.16 -4.31 -19.01
CA PHE A 553 -17.54 -5.24 -20.07
C PHE A 553 -18.58 -4.71 -21.08
N LYS A 554 -18.17 -3.70 -21.86
CA LYS A 554 -18.08 -4.01 -23.29
C LYS A 554 -17.04 -5.11 -23.39
N SER A 555 -17.48 -6.35 -23.62
CA SER A 555 -16.58 -7.43 -23.98
C SER A 555 -15.79 -6.96 -25.20
N ALA A 556 -14.53 -6.57 -25.00
CA ALA A 556 -13.58 -6.58 -26.08
C ALA A 556 -13.21 -8.05 -26.21
N THR A 557 -13.75 -8.67 -27.26
CA THR A 557 -13.42 -10.01 -27.75
C THR A 557 -12.03 -10.47 -27.33
N ASP A 558 -11.99 -11.64 -26.69
CA ASP A 558 -10.80 -12.45 -26.48
C ASP A 558 -9.92 -12.42 -27.73
N LYS A 559 -8.80 -11.70 -27.66
CA LYS A 559 -7.61 -12.12 -28.39
C LYS A 559 -6.98 -13.21 -27.55
N LEU A 560 -7.45 -14.43 -27.78
CA LEU A 560 -6.76 -15.67 -27.48
C LEU A 560 -5.26 -15.47 -27.71
N ILE A 561 -4.50 -15.36 -26.63
CA ILE A 561 -3.07 -15.58 -26.67
C ILE A 561 -2.92 -17.06 -26.99
N LYS A 562 -2.58 -17.37 -28.24
CA LYS A 562 -2.22 -18.73 -28.63
C LYS A 562 -1.06 -19.19 -27.73
N PRO A 563 -1.11 -20.43 -27.20
CA PRO A 563 0.05 -21.01 -26.53
C PRO A 563 1.25 -20.99 -27.47
N ILE A 564 2.39 -20.57 -26.97
CA ILE A 564 3.67 -20.71 -27.66
C ILE A 564 3.97 -22.22 -27.71
N GLU A 565 3.73 -22.83 -28.86
CA GLU A 565 4.19 -24.19 -29.14
C GLU A 565 5.73 -24.17 -29.21
N HIS A 566 6.37 -24.96 -28.34
CA HIS A 566 7.77 -25.31 -28.47
C HIS A 566 7.93 -26.23 -29.70
N GLY A 567 8.18 -25.62 -30.86
CA GLY A 567 8.58 -26.33 -32.07
C GLY A 567 10.07 -26.70 -32.02
N ASN A 568 10.36 -28.00 -32.02
CA ASN A 568 11.68 -28.58 -32.21
C ASN A 568 12.33 -28.06 -33.50
N LEU A 569 13.50 -27.43 -33.38
CA LEU A 569 14.37 -27.06 -34.49
C LEU A 569 15.33 -28.21 -34.81
N PHE A 570 14.80 -29.29 -35.37
CA PHE A 570 15.54 -30.29 -36.15
C PHE A 570 14.55 -30.97 -37.10
N GLU A 571 14.44 -30.47 -38.32
CA GLU A 571 14.24 -31.25 -39.56
C GLU A 571 14.12 -30.28 -40.76
N GLU A 572 15.06 -30.49 -41.69
CA GLU A 572 15.23 -29.99 -43.07
C GLU A 572 15.47 -28.51 -43.36
#